data_AF-A0A8U0HSC5-F1
#
_entry.id   AF-A0A8U0HSC5-F1
#
_cell.length_a   1.000
_cell.length_b   1.000
_cell.length_c   1.000
_cell.angle_alpha   90.00
_cell.angle_beta   90.00
_cell.angle_gamma   90.00
#
_symmetry.space_group_name_H-M   'P 1'
#
loop_
_entity.id
_entity.type
_entity.pdbx_description
1 polymer ?
#
loop_
_entity_poly.entity_id
_entity_poly.type
_entity_poly.pdbx_seq_one_letter_code
_entity_poly.pdbx_strand_id
1 'polypeptide(L)' 'MQDTCEPRRTANSGRPTEGDAMSDRCTYCDGPVSAEEWHPVATVRDDDGTVEIYDFCSENCLTAWQSERGNAE' A
#
# COMPACT_ATOMS: atom_id res chain seq x y z
N MET A 1 2.94 39.15 41.07
CA MET A 1 4.37 39.02 40.72
C MET A 1 4.76 37.62 41.18
N GLN A 2 4.82 36.56 40.38
CA GLN A 2 5.31 36.30 39.02
C GLN A 2 4.50 35.09 38.47
N ASP A 3 4.02 35.11 37.22
CA ASP A 3 4.71 34.54 36.03
C ASP A 3 4.81 33.00 36.18
N THR A 4 4.19 32.12 35.38
CA THR A 4 4.00 32.13 33.93
C THR A 4 3.04 31.00 33.55
N CYS A 5 2.21 31.21 32.54
CA CYS A 5 1.55 30.13 31.81
C CYS A 5 2.60 29.27 31.11
N GLU A 6 2.61 27.95 31.36
CA GLU A 6 3.33 27.00 30.53
C GLU A 6 2.33 26.05 29.85
N PRO A 7 1.93 26.27 28.58
CA PRO A 7 1.45 25.18 27.76
C PRO A 7 2.67 24.32 27.42
N ARG A 8 2.81 23.17 28.10
CA ARG A 8 3.82 22.18 27.74
C ARG A 8 3.65 21.83 26.26
N ARG A 9 4.63 22.26 25.48
CA ARG A 9 4.85 21.89 24.09
C ARG A 9 4.78 20.37 23.98
N THR A 10 3.82 19.88 23.21
CA THR A 10 4.04 18.67 22.43
C THR A 10 3.59 18.98 21.02
N ALA A 11 4.48 19.64 20.28
CA ALA A 11 4.51 19.48 18.84
C ALA A 11 4.94 18.02 18.58
N ASN A 12 3.97 17.12 18.56
CA ASN A 12 4.07 15.91 17.77
C ASN A 12 3.08 16.14 16.64
N SER A 13 3.56 16.79 15.57
CA SER A 13 3.96 16.04 14.38
C SER A 13 2.75 15.23 13.93
N GLY A 14 1.98 15.83 13.02
CA GLY A 14 0.82 15.17 12.43
C GLY A 14 1.22 13.74 12.12
N ARG A 15 0.49 12.80 12.72
CA ARG A 15 0.50 11.39 12.38
C ARG A 15 0.67 11.37 10.85
N PRO A 16 1.77 10.85 10.27
CA PRO A 16 1.66 10.43 8.89
C PRO A 16 0.49 9.47 8.96
N THR A 17 -0.64 9.87 8.39
CA THR A 17 -1.63 8.90 7.98
C THR A 17 -0.83 7.98 7.10
N GLU A 18 -0.37 6.89 7.70
CA GLU A 18 -0.17 5.60 7.09
C GLU A 18 -1.54 5.28 6.45
N GLY A 19 -1.89 6.04 5.41
CA GLY A 19 -2.65 5.49 4.32
C GLY A 19 -1.72 4.40 3.85
N ASP A 20 -2.12 3.18 4.21
CA ASP A 20 -1.98 2.00 3.38
C ASP A 20 -0.91 2.23 2.31
N ALA A 21 0.32 1.77 2.58
CA ALA A 21 1.42 1.87 1.64
C ALA A 21 1.12 0.95 0.44
N MET A 22 0.10 1.33 -0.33
CA MET A 22 -0.18 0.84 -1.66
C MET A 22 1.11 1.06 -2.43
N SER A 23 1.64 -0.02 -2.98
CA SER A 23 2.88 0.03 -3.69
C SER A 23 2.69 0.95 -4.90
N ASP A 24 3.49 2.02 -5.01
CA ASP A 24 3.48 2.91 -6.19
C ASP A 24 3.95 2.20 -7.47
N ARG A 25 4.14 0.88 -7.42
CA ARG A 25 4.68 0.05 -8.49
C ARG A 25 3.86 -1.20 -8.71
N CYS A 26 3.66 -1.49 -9.99
CA CYS A 26 2.96 -2.65 -10.47
C CYS A 26 3.80 -3.90 -10.17
N THR A 27 3.21 -4.87 -9.48
CA THR A 27 3.85 -6.13 -9.13
C THR A 27 4.31 -6.90 -10.37
N TYR A 28 3.57 -6.80 -11.49
CA TYR A 28 3.85 -7.58 -12.69
C TYR A 28 4.92 -6.95 -13.60
N CYS A 29 4.85 -5.64 -13.85
CA CYS A 29 5.72 -4.97 -14.83
C CYS A 29 6.69 -3.95 -14.23
N ASP A 30 6.70 -3.77 -12.90
CA ASP A 30 7.43 -2.74 -12.14
C ASP A 30 7.14 -1.29 -12.57
N GLY A 31 6.11 -1.09 -13.41
CA GLY A 31 5.69 0.22 -13.89
C GLY A 31 5.03 1.05 -12.78
N PRO A 32 5.02 2.39 -12.91
CA PRO A 32 4.38 3.26 -11.92
C PRO A 32 2.87 3.01 -11.85
N VAL A 33 2.35 2.95 -10.63
CA VAL A 33 0.92 2.85 -10.30
C VAL A 33 0.52 4.18 -9.69
N SER A 34 -0.38 4.90 -10.36
CA SER A 34 -0.79 6.25 -9.96
C SER A 34 -1.73 6.18 -8.76
N ALA A 35 -1.30 6.61 -7.57
CA ALA A 35 -2.16 6.64 -6.38
C ALA A 35 -3.43 7.52 -6.51
N GLU A 36 -3.52 8.32 -7.58
CA GLU A 36 -4.65 9.20 -7.89
C GLU A 36 -5.79 8.48 -8.63
N GLU A 37 -5.52 7.31 -9.23
CA GLU A 37 -6.50 6.52 -9.97
C GLU A 37 -6.77 5.19 -9.28
N TRP A 38 -7.98 4.65 -9.46
CA TRP A 38 -8.31 3.32 -8.94
C TRP A 38 -7.56 2.25 -9.74
N HIS A 39 -6.79 1.43 -9.03
CA HIS A 39 -5.99 0.36 -9.62
C HIS A 39 -6.47 -1.03 -9.18
N PRO A 40 -6.39 -2.02 -10.08
CA PRO A 40 -6.66 -3.41 -9.71
C PRO A 40 -5.62 -3.91 -8.70
N VAL A 41 -6.08 -4.60 -7.67
CA VAL A 41 -5.24 -5.25 -6.65
C VAL A 41 -5.57 -6.74 -6.55
N ALA A 42 -4.57 -7.55 -6.20
CA ALA A 42 -4.75 -8.96 -5.84
C ALA A 42 -4.41 -9.17 -4.38
N THR A 43 -5.24 -9.94 -3.69
CA THR A 43 -4.98 -10.36 -2.32
C THR A 43 -4.64 -11.83 -2.31
N VAL A 44 -3.44 -12.17 -1.85
CA VAL A 44 -2.99 -13.55 -1.69
C VAL A 44 -2.79 -13.83 -0.23
N ARG A 45 -3.18 -15.04 0.18
CA ARG A 45 -2.85 -15.55 1.49
C ARG A 45 -1.76 -16.60 1.32
N ASP A 46 -0.65 -16.40 2.00
CA ASP A 46 0.44 -17.38 2.07
C ASP A 46 0.08 -18.53 3.01
N ASP A 47 0.87 -19.61 2.98
CA ASP A 47 0.70 -20.82 3.81
C ASP A 47 0.83 -20.50 5.32
N ASP A 48 1.64 -19.49 5.68
CA ASP A 48 1.73 -18.96 7.05
C ASP A 48 0.45 -18.18 7.48
N GLY A 49 -0.48 -17.98 6.55
CA GLY A 49 -1.72 -17.24 6.78
C GLY A 49 -1.56 -15.72 6.66
N THR A 50 -0.36 -15.25 6.31
CA THR A 50 -0.05 -13.85 6.02
C THR A 50 -0.79 -13.39 4.75
N VAL A 51 -1.41 -12.21 4.81
CA VAL A 51 -2.11 -11.61 3.68
C VAL A 51 -1.20 -10.61 2.99
N GLU A 52 -0.91 -10.84 1.72
CA GLU A 52 -0.14 -9.95 0.86
C GLU A 52 -1.08 -9.31 -0.17
N ILE A 53 -0.96 -7.99 -0.31
CA ILE A 53 -1.72 -7.20 -1.29
C ILE A 53 -0.75 -6.75 -2.37
N TYR A 54 -1.11 -7.00 -3.62
CA TYR A 54 -0.30 -6.71 -4.79
C TYR A 54 -1.04 -5.73 -5.71
N ASP A 55 -0.41 -4.59 -6.01
CA ASP A 55 -0.95 -3.56 -6.89
C ASP A 55 -0.58 -3.80 -8.35
N PHE A 56 -1.49 -3.46 -9.27
CA PHE A 56 -1.28 -3.58 -10.72
C PHE A 56 -1.70 -2.31 -11.45
N CYS A 57 -0.90 -1.87 -12.42
CA CYS A 57 -1.22 -0.68 -13.21
C CYS A 57 -2.42 -0.89 -14.16
N SER A 58 -2.78 -2.14 -14.46
CA SER A 58 -3.86 -2.48 -15.38
C SER A 58 -4.41 -3.89 -15.15
N GLU A 59 -5.65 -4.13 -15.59
CA GLU A 59 -6.29 -5.45 -15.52
C GLU A 59 -5.51 -6.50 -16.34
N ASN A 60 -4.81 -6.10 -17.40
CA ASN A 60 -3.98 -6.98 -18.20
C ASN A 60 -2.80 -7.53 -17.38
N CYS A 61 -2.15 -6.67 -16.58
CA CYS A 61 -1.05 -7.08 -15.69
C CYS A 61 -1.55 -8.02 -14.60
N LEU A 62 -2.72 -7.72 -14.00
CA LEU A 62 -3.36 -8.61 -13.02
C LEU A 62 -3.66 -9.99 -13.63
N THR A 63 -4.25 -10.03 -14.83
CA THR A 63 -4.65 -11.27 -15.51
C THR A 63 -3.44 -12.11 -15.90
N ALA A 64 -2.39 -11.49 -16.41
CA ALA A 64 -1.15 -12.18 -16.77
C ALA A 64 -0.50 -12.80 -15.53
N TRP A 65 -0.39 -12.03 -14.44
CA TRP A 65 0.15 -12.51 -13.17
C TRP A 65 -0.68 -13.67 -12.57
N GLN A 66 -2.01 -13.57 -12.58
CA GLN A 66 -2.88 -14.66 -12.13
C GLN A 66 -2.73 -15.91 -13.00
N SER A 67 -2.57 -15.75 -14.31
CA SER A 67 -2.37 -16.86 -15.24
C SER A 67 -1.06 -17.59 -14.94
N GLU A 68 0.04 -16.86 -14.70
CA GLU A 68 1.32 -17.48 -14.33
C GLU A 68 1.24 -18.26 -13.02
N ARG A 69 0.49 -17.75 -12.04
CA ARG A 69 0.30 -18.43 -10.75
C ARG A 69 -0.69 -19.59 -10.78
N GLY A 70 -1.72 -19.50 -11.60
CA GLY A 70 -2.75 -20.53 -11.77
C GLY A 70 -2.31 -21.74 -12.59
N ASN A 71 -1.18 -21.65 -13.30
CA ASN A 71 -0.55 -22.77 -14.00
C ASN A 71 0.39 -23.62 -13.10
N ALA A 72 0.41 -23.36 -11.78
CA ALA A 72 1.01 -24.28 -10.82
C ALA A 72 0.00 -25.40 -10.49
N GLU A 73 -0.22 -26.29 -11.47
CA GLU A 73 -1.02 -27.51 -11.34
C GLU A 73 -0.21 -28.69 -10.75
#